data_AF-A0A7J2IS29-F1
#
_entry.id   AF-A0A7J2IS29-F1
#
_cell.length_a   1.000
_cell.length_b   1.000
_cell.length_c   1.000
_cell.angle_alpha   90.00
_cell.angle_beta   90.00
_cell.angle_gamma   90.00
#
_symmetry.space_group_name_H-M   'P 1'
#
loop_
_entity.id
_entity.type
_entity.pdbx_description
1 polymer ?
#
loop_
_entity_poly.entity_id
_entity_poly.type
_entity_poly.pdbx_seq_one_letter_code
_entity_poly.pdbx_strand_id
1 'polypeptide(L)' 'KAISAGAVFFGANTYIGNAPNFMVRSISEEAGTPMPSFFGYMLKYSCTILIPVFILVTLIFFH' A
#
# COMPACT_ATOMS: atom_id res chain seq x y z
N LYS A 1 -18.16 -1.60 -10.82
CA LYS A 1 -17.39 -0.57 -10.08
C LYS A 1 -16.57 -1.15 -8.91
N ALA A 2 -17.15 -1.99 -8.05
CA ALA A 2 -16.44 -2.62 -6.91
C ALA A 2 -15.15 -3.38 -7.28
N ILE A 3 -15.15 -4.16 -8.37
CA ILE A 3 -13.97 -4.94 -8.81
C ILE A 3 -12.82 -4.05 -9.30
N SER A 4 -13.13 -2.95 -10.01
CA SER A 4 -12.11 -2.01 -10.50
C SER A 4 -11.47 -1.21 -9.35
N ALA A 5 -12.27 -0.83 -8.34
CA ALA A 5 -11.75 -0.19 -7.13
C ALA A 5 -10.79 -1.14 -6.39
N GLY A 6 -11.22 -2.38 -6.13
CA GLY A 6 -10.39 -3.40 -5.46
C GLY A 6 -9.05 -3.66 -6.17
N ALA A 7 -9.04 -3.69 -7.51
CA ALA A 7 -7.81 -3.87 -8.29
C ALA A 7 -6.81 -2.70 -8.15
N VAL A 8 -7.29 -1.45 -8.07
CA VAL A 8 -6.43 -0.27 -7.85
C VAL A 8 -5.85 -0.27 -6.43
N PHE A 9 -6.64 -0.64 -5.42
CA PHE A 9 -6.18 -0.69 -4.03
C PHE A 9 -5.14 -1.79 -3.78
N PHE A 10 -5.17 -2.89 -4.54
CA PHE A 10 -4.17 -3.96 -4.43
C PHE A 10 -2.76 -3.54 -4.86
N GLY A 11 -2.63 -2.56 -5.75
CA GLY A 11 -1.33 -2.03 -6.19
C GLY A 11 -0.58 -1.27 -5.09
N ALA A 12 -1.30 -0.67 -4.14
CA ALA A 12 -0.73 0.10 -3.02
C ALA A 12 -0.28 -0.78 -1.84
N ASN A 13 -0.69 -2.05 -1.80
CA ASN A 13 -0.37 -2.95 -0.69
C ASN A 13 1.12 -3.29 -0.59
N THR A 14 1.90 -3.05 -1.64
CA THR A 14 3.30 -3.50 -1.72
C THR A 14 4.19 -2.45 -2.38
N TYR A 15 5.40 -2.27 -1.85
CA TYR A 15 6.43 -1.43 -2.48
C TYR A 15 7.32 -2.21 -3.48
N ILE A 16 7.04 -3.50 -3.67
CA ILE A 16 7.75 -4.40 -4.59
C ILE A 16 6.98 -4.55 -5.92
N GLY A 17 5.84 -3.87 -6.08
CA GLY A 17 4.93 -4.09 -7.20
C GLY A 17 5.16 -3.22 -8.45
N ASN A 18 5.85 -2.07 -8.33
CA ASN A 18 5.99 -1.12 -9.44
C ASN A 18 7.30 -0.31 -9.40
N ALA A 19 7.69 0.23 -10.56
CA ALA A 19 8.97 0.94 -10.72
C ALA A 19 9.15 2.16 -9.78
N PRO A 20 8.14 3.02 -9.55
CA PRO A 20 8.26 4.10 -8.57
C PRO A 20 8.50 3.62 -7.13
N ASN A 21 7.79 2.57 -6.68
CA ASN A 21 7.96 2.06 -5.33
C ASN A 21 9.35 1.41 -5.12
N PHE A 22 9.88 0.77 -6.17
CA PHE A 22 11.27 0.27 -6.16
C PHE A 22 12.30 1.40 -6.08
N MET A 23 12.05 2.53 -6.75
CA MET A 23 12.89 3.71 -6.66
C MET A 23 12.90 4.32 -5.25
N VAL A 24 11.73 4.45 -4.62
CA VAL A 24 11.64 4.95 -3.24
C VAL A 24 12.34 3.98 -2.26
N ARG A 25 12.18 2.67 -2.47
CA ARG A 25 12.89 1.65 -1.70
C ARG A 25 14.41 1.79 -1.84
N SER A 26 14.95 1.93 -3.05
CA SER A 26 16.41 2.04 -3.24
C SER A 26 16.99 3.30 -2.59
N ILE A 27 16.29 4.44 -2.68
CA ILE A 27 16.69 5.67 -1.98
C ILE A 27 16.70 5.46 -0.46
N SER A 28 15.71 4.75 0.08
CA SER A 28 15.62 4.47 1.51
C SER A 28 16.73 3.53 1.98
N GLU A 29 17.08 2.52 1.18
CA GLU A 29 18.20 1.61 1.43
C GLU A 29 19.55 2.34 1.36
N GLU A 30 19.76 3.22 0.37
CA GLU A 30 20.94 4.08 0.27
C GLU A 30 21.07 5.05 1.45
N ALA A 31 19.95 5.56 1.96
CA ALA A 31 19.90 6.40 3.16
C ALA A 31 20.09 5.63 4.47
N GLY A 32 20.31 4.31 4.43
CA GLY A 32 20.50 3.46 5.61
C GLY A 32 19.21 3.20 6.41
N THR A 33 18.05 3.49 5.84
CA THR A 33 16.76 3.21 6.48
C THR A 33 16.39 1.74 6.28
N PRO A 34 16.17 0.96 7.36
CA PRO A 34 15.84 -0.45 7.22
C PRO A 34 14.46 -0.62 6.56
N MET A 35 14.46 -1.20 5.36
CA MET A 35 13.22 -1.54 4.68
C MET A 35 12.58 -2.78 5.33
N PRO A 36 11.26 -2.74 5.65
CA PRO A 36 10.55 -3.91 6.16
C PRO A 36 10.56 -5.04 5.12
N SER A 37 10.33 -6.29 5.54
CA SER A 37 10.08 -7.37 4.58
C SER A 37 8.76 -7.16 3.85
N PHE A 38 8.57 -7.79 2.69
CA PHE A 38 7.34 -7.67 1.89
C PHE A 38 6.06 -7.87 2.72
N PHE A 39 5.97 -9.00 3.45
CA PHE A 39 4.83 -9.28 4.33
C PHE A 39 4.81 -8.36 5.56
N GLY A 40 5.98 -7.95 6.06
CA GLY A 40 6.08 -6.98 7.16
C GLY A 40 5.48 -5.62 6.79
N TYR A 41 5.72 -5.15 5.57
CA TYR A 41 5.12 -3.92 5.05
C TYR A 41 3.61 -4.05 4.90
N MET A 42 3.17 -5.15 4.28
CA MET A 42 1.76 -5.40 4.03
C MET A 42 0.94 -5.46 5.32
N LEU A 43 1.43 -6.15 6.35
CA LEU A 43 0.70 -6.33 7.61
C LEU A 43 0.78 -5.12 8.54
N LYS A 44 1.93 -4.45 8.65
CA LYS A 44 2.13 -3.35 9.61
C LYS A 44 1.72 -1.98 9.08
N TYR A 45 1.76 -1.78 7.77
CA TYR A 45 1.54 -0.48 7.15
C TYR A 45 0.35 -0.52 6.20
N SER A 46 0.38 -1.41 5.19
CA SER A 46 -0.69 -1.45 4.19
C SER A 46 -2.05 -1.78 4.78
N CYS A 47 -2.20 -2.90 5.49
CA CYS A 47 -3.48 -3.30 6.08
C CYS A 47 -3.98 -2.28 7.11
N THR A 48 -3.10 -1.80 7.99
CA THR A 48 -3.48 -0.87 9.07
C THR A 48 -3.93 0.49 8.56
N ILE A 49 -3.42 0.95 7.41
CA ILE A 49 -3.77 2.23 6.81
C ILE A 49 -4.90 2.07 5.78
N LEU A 50 -4.82 1.06 4.92
CA LEU A 50 -5.80 0.85 3.85
C LEU A 50 -7.15 0.39 4.38
N ILE A 51 -7.23 -0.44 5.42
CA ILE A 51 -8.52 -0.89 5.96
C ILE A 51 -9.36 0.29 6.47
N PRO A 52 -8.85 1.19 7.33
CA PRO A 52 -9.60 2.38 7.75
C PRO A 52 -9.99 3.29 6.59
N VAL A 53 -9.07 3.54 5.65
CA VAL A 53 -9.34 4.38 4.48
C VAL A 53 -10.44 3.76 3.61
N PHE A 54 -10.40 2.45 3.40
CA PHE A 54 -11.39 1.74 2.61
C PHE A 54 -12.77 1.77 3.27
N ILE A 55 -12.84 1.63 4.60
CA ILE A 55 -14.09 1.80 5.36
C ILE A 55 -14.63 3.22 5.18
N LEU A 56 -13.79 4.25 5.34
CA LEU A 56 -14.22 5.65 5.17
C LEU A 56 -14.72 5.95 3.76
N VAL A 57 -13.98 5.52 2.73
CA VAL A 57 -14.38 5.71 1.33
C VAL A 57 -15.70 5.00 1.03
N THR A 58 -15.87 3.79 1.57
CA THR A 58 -17.12 3.03 1.41
C THR A 58 -18.29 3.76 2.05
N LEU A 59 -18.14 4.28 3.27
CA LEU A 59 -19.19 4.99 3.99
C LEU A 59 -19.56 6.35 3.38
N ILE A 60 -18.61 7.07 2.79
CA ILE A 60 -18.84 8.42 2.23
C ILE A 60 -19.40 8.37 0.80
N PHE A 61 -18.94 7.43 -0.02
CA PHE A 61 -19.22 7.43 -1.46
C PHE A 61 -20.08 6.27 -1.94
N PHE A 62 -20.22 5.19 -1.16
CA PHE A 62 -20.87 3.94 -1.60
C PHE A 62 -21.94 3.42 -0.64
N HIS A 63 -22.26 4.18 0.42
CA HIS A 63 -23.43 3.96 1.27
C HIS A 63 -24.57 4.88 0.87
#